data_AF-A0A248TFU2-F1
#
_entry.id   AF-A0A248TFU2-F1
#
_cell.length_a   1.000
_cell.length_b   1.000
_cell.length_c   1.000
_cell.angle_alpha   90.00
_cell.angle_beta   90.00
_cell.angle_gamma   90.00
#
_symmetry.space_group_name_H-M   'P 1'
#
loop_
_entity.id
_entity.type
_entity.pdbx_description
1 polymer ?
#
loop_
_entity_poly.entity_id
_entity_poly.type
_entity_poly.pdbx_seq_one_letter_code
_entity_poly.pdbx_strand_id
1 'polypeptide(L)' 'MDKRVQFDFEIEFTNGGGLQGQDFRLDIDEDTISDEDLADYIVEDMRLLMVGTVKILNKKIIHEKHKRMKSEE' A
#
# COMPACT_ATOMS: atom_id res chain seq x y z
N MET A 1 -9.71 -4.88 11.64
CA MET A 1 -9.17 -5.24 10.33
C MET A 1 -8.36 -6.51 10.48
N ASP A 2 -8.83 -7.62 9.90
CA ASP A 2 -8.14 -8.92 9.91
C ASP A 2 -7.54 -9.26 8.53
N LYS A 3 -7.50 -8.27 7.64
CA LYS A 3 -7.05 -8.40 6.26
C LYS A 3 -6.10 -7.28 5.91
N ARG A 4 -5.04 -7.66 5.22
CA ARG A 4 -4.06 -6.74 4.66
C ARG A 4 -3.79 -7.11 3.22
N VAL A 5 -3.40 -6.13 2.45
CA VAL A 5 -2.78 -6.36 1.14
C VAL A 5 -1.29 -6.17 1.28
N GLN A 6 -0.52 -7.16 0.81
CA GLN A 6 0.93 -7.07 0.67
C GLN A 6 1.26 -6.89 -0.80
N PHE A 7 2.12 -5.93 -1.13
CA PHE A 7 2.52 -5.64 -2.51
C PHE A 7 3.85 -4.91 -2.56
N ASP A 8 4.48 -4.94 -3.73
CA ASP A 8 5.62 -4.10 -4.05
C ASP A 8 5.15 -2.94 -4.93
N PHE A 9 5.87 -1.82 -4.91
CA PHE A 9 5.56 -0.70 -5.77
C PHE A 9 6.79 -0.02 -6.33
N GLU A 10 6.64 0.54 -7.52
CA GLU A 10 7.60 1.44 -8.15
C GLU A 10 6.90 2.73 -8.57
N ILE A 11 7.49 3.87 -8.21
CA ILE A 11 7.01 5.20 -8.54
C ILE A 11 8.10 5.91 -9.34
N GLU A 12 7.73 6.42 -10.51
CA GLU A 12 8.55 7.34 -11.30
C GLU A 12 8.00 8.75 -11.14
N PHE A 13 8.86 9.72 -10.80
CA PHE A 13 8.44 11.12 -10.66
C PHE A 13 8.69 11.90 -11.96
N THR A 14 7.78 12.83 -12.30
CA THR A 14 7.88 13.65 -13.51
C THR A 14 9.03 14.66 -13.45
N ASN A 15 9.57 14.94 -12.27
CA ASN A 15 10.76 15.77 -12.05
C ASN A 15 12.08 14.95 -12.01
N GLY A 16 12.01 13.66 -12.29
CA GLY A 16 13.15 12.75 -12.28
C GLY A 16 13.39 12.09 -10.92
N GLY A 17 13.97 10.89 -10.98
CA GLY A 17 14.11 10.01 -9.82
C GLY A 17 12.91 9.08 -9.65
N GLY A 18 12.93 8.29 -8.57
CA GLY A 18 11.87 7.34 -8.27
C GLY A 18 11.91 6.84 -6.84
N LEU A 19 10.86 6.15 -6.44
CA LEU A 19 10.70 5.52 -5.14
C LEU A 19 10.23 4.08 -5.33
N GLN A 20 10.79 3.14 -4.57
CA GLN A 20 10.35 1.76 -4.58
C GLN A 20 10.09 1.26 -3.15
N GLY A 21 9.11 0.39 -3.01
CA GLY A 21 8.79 -0.33 -1.78
C GLY A 21 8.64 -1.82 -2.05
N GLN A 22 9.04 -2.63 -1.07
CA GLN A 22 9.02 -4.10 -1.16
C GLN A 22 8.28 -4.67 0.06
N ASP A 23 7.47 -5.69 -0.16
CA ASP A 23 6.61 -6.34 0.83
C ASP A 23 5.79 -5.34 1.67
N PHE A 24 5.39 -4.22 1.07
CA PHE A 24 4.62 -3.17 1.72
C PHE A 24 3.23 -3.67 2.09
N ARG A 25 2.69 -3.22 3.24
CA ARG A 25 1.42 -3.74 3.77
C ARG A 25 0.46 -2.62 4.13
N LEU A 26 -0.76 -2.71 3.63
CA LEU A 26 -1.87 -1.83 4.00
C LEU A 26 -3.02 -2.64 4.58
N ASP A 27 -3.64 -2.14 5.65
CA ASP A 27 -4.89 -2.68 6.17
C ASP A 27 -6.02 -2.35 5.16
N ILE A 28 -6.88 -3.33 4.88
CA ILE A 28 -8.05 -3.15 4.02
C ILE A 28 -9.29 -3.71 4.73
N ASP A 29 -10.43 -3.04 4.57
CA ASP A 29 -11.71 -3.49 5.11
C ASP A 29 -12.44 -4.45 4.16
N GLU A 30 -12.22 -4.29 2.84
CA GLU A 30 -12.83 -5.12 1.80
C GLU A 30 -12.02 -6.39 1.49
N ASP A 31 -12.61 -7.30 0.71
CA ASP A 31 -11.96 -8.54 0.27
C ASP A 31 -10.90 -8.32 -0.81
N THR A 32 -11.02 -7.22 -1.56
CA THR A 32 -10.18 -6.91 -2.71
C THR A 32 -9.93 -5.41 -2.77
N ILE A 33 -8.87 -5.02 -3.47
CA ILE A 33 -8.55 -3.62 -3.77
C ILE A 33 -7.87 -3.56 -5.14
N SER A 34 -8.17 -2.52 -5.93
CA SER A 34 -7.57 -2.32 -7.24
C SER A 34 -6.11 -1.86 -7.13
N ASP A 35 -5.36 -1.92 -8.24
CA ASP A 35 -3.99 -1.38 -8.24
C ASP A 35 -4.01 0.16 -8.27
N GLU A 36 -5.03 0.74 -8.89
CA GLU A 36 -5.28 2.17 -8.93
C GLU A 36 -5.55 2.73 -7.51
N ASP A 37 -6.45 2.09 -6.75
CA ASP A 37 -6.73 2.52 -5.37
C ASP A 37 -5.49 2.41 -4.47
N LEU A 38 -4.68 1.36 -4.66
CA LEU A 38 -3.41 1.22 -3.93
C LEU A 38 -2.42 2.32 -4.29
N ALA A 39 -2.31 2.64 -5.58
CA ALA A 39 -1.45 3.73 -6.03
C ALA A 39 -1.88 5.05 -5.40
N ASP A 40 -3.19 5.36 -5.43
CA ASP A 40 -3.73 6.58 -4.83
C ASP A 40 -3.46 6.64 -3.33
N TYR A 41 -3.68 5.55 -2.58
CA TYR A 41 -3.36 5.51 -1.16
C TYR A 41 -1.89 5.78 -0.84
N ILE A 42 -0.96 5.21 -1.61
CA ILE A 42 0.48 5.44 -1.39
C ILE A 42 0.81 6.91 -1.62
N VAL A 43 0.30 7.50 -2.71
CA VAL A 43 0.57 8.88 -3.08
C VAL A 43 0.00 9.85 -2.03
N GLU A 44 -1.23 9.63 -1.60
CA GLU A 44 -1.91 10.46 -0.61
C GLU A 44 -1.27 10.34 0.78
N ASP A 45 -1.07 9.13 1.28
CA ASP A 45 -0.59 8.89 2.65
C ASP A 45 0.88 9.33 2.83
N MET A 46 1.72 9.06 1.83
CA MET A 46 3.11 9.51 1.81
C MET A 46 3.29 10.97 1.36
N ARG A 47 2.20 11.63 0.94
CA ARG A 47 2.17 13.03 0.48
C ARG A 47 3.17 13.30 -0.65
N LEU A 48 3.23 12.38 -1.61
CA LEU A 48 4.16 12.47 -2.74
C LEU A 48 3.70 13.52 -3.74
N LEU A 49 4.65 14.26 -4.30
CA LEU A 49 4.41 15.29 -5.31
C LEU A 49 5.05 14.88 -6.63
N MET A 50 4.46 15.35 -7.74
CA MET A 50 4.97 15.12 -9.09
C MET A 50 5.08 13.63 -9.46
N VAL A 51 4.14 12.81 -8.98
CA VAL A 51 4.05 11.40 -9.35
C VAL A 51 3.67 11.30 -10.82
N GLY A 52 4.45 10.52 -11.58
CA GLY A 52 4.21 10.25 -12.99
C GLY A 52 3.54 8.90 -13.20
N THR A 53 4.27 7.83 -12.95
CA THR A 53 3.78 6.46 -13.09
C THR A 53 3.89 5.73 -11.76
N VAL A 54 2.85 4.98 -11.40
CA VAL A 54 2.87 4.03 -10.29
C VAL A 54 2.62 2.64 -10.84
N LYS A 55 3.46 1.67 -10.43
CA LYS A 55 3.28 0.25 -10.75
C LYS A 55 3.14 -0.52 -9.45
N ILE A 56 2.06 -1.30 -9.36
CA ILE A 56 1.86 -2.25 -8.28
C ILE A 56 2.31 -3.63 -8.77
N LEU A 57 3.09 -4.32 -7.96
CA LEU A 57 3.71 -5.60 -8.28
C LEU A 57 3.47 -6.58 -7.12
N ASN A 58 3.50 -7.88 -7.43
CA ASN A 58 3.43 -8.96 -6.43
C ASN A 58 2.29 -8.83 -5.40
N LYS A 59 1.17 -8.19 -5.80
CA LYS A 59 0.00 -7.95 -4.94
C LYS A 59 -0.62 -9.27 -4.49
N LYS A 60 -0.84 -9.39 -3.18
CA LYS A 60 -1.57 -10.50 -2.56
C LYS A 60 -2.33 -10.05 -1.32
N ILE A 61 -3.52 -10.60 -1.12
CA ILE A 61 -4.26 -10.43 0.13
C ILE A 61 -3.75 -11.44 1.15
N ILE A 62 -3.45 -10.97 2.35
CA ILE A 62 -3.03 -11.79 3.49
C ILE A 62 -4.02 -11.63 4.65
N HIS A 63 -4.32 -12.76 5.29
CA HIS A 63 -5.14 -12.80 6.50
C HIS A 63 -4.22 -12.94 7.70
N GLU A 64 -3.92 -11.82 8.36
CA GLU A 64 -3.07 -11.79 9.55
C GLU A 64 -3.90 -11.18 10.71
N LYS A 65 -4.10 -11.96 11.78
CA LYS A 65 -4.73 -11.42 13.00
C LYS A 65 -3.82 -10.33 13.56
N HIS A 66 -4.32 -9.10 13.66
CA HIS A 66 -3.59 -7.99 14.27
C HIS A 66 -3.10 -8.40 15.67
N LYS A 67 -1.80 -8.22 15.96
CA LYS A 67 -1.23 -8.38 17.32
C LYS A 67 -1.60 -7.24 18.27
N ARG A 68 -2.64 -6.45 17.98
CA ARG A 68 -3.16 -5.49 18.95
C ARG A 68 -3.86 -6.27 20.06
N MET A 69 -3.12 -6.60 21.11
CA MET A 69 -3.75 -6.82 22.42
C MET A 69 -4.50 -5.54 22.72
N LYS A 70 -5.83 -5.61 22.81
CA LYS A 70 -6.58 -4.55 23.49
C LYS A 70 -5.98 -4.46 24.89
N SER A 71 -5.46 -3.30 25.26
CA SER A 71 -5.33 -2.99 26.69
C SER A 71 -6.73 -3.18 27.26
N GLU A 72 -6.89 -4.13 28.17
CA GLU A 72 -8.11 -4.25 28.95
C GLU A 72 -8.21 -2.98 29.82
N GLU A 73 -9.27 -2.20 29.62
CA GLU A 73 -9.77 -1.22 30.60
C GLU A 73 -10.96 -1.83 31.34
#